data_AF-A4PG38-F1
#
_entry.id   AF-A4PG38-F1
#
_cell.length_a   1.000
_cell.length_b   1.000
_cell.length_c   1.000
_cell.angle_alpha   90.00
_cell.angle_beta   90.00
_cell.angle_gamma   90.00
#
_symmetry.space_group_name_H-M   'P 1'
#
loop_
_entity.id
_entity.type
_entity.pdbx_description
1 polymer ?
#
loop_
_entity_poly.entity_id
_entity_poly.type
_entity_poly.pdbx_seq_one_letter_code
_entity_poly.pdbx_strand_id
1 'polypeptide(L)'
;ALTMLERMNHRGGTGAEPDTGDGAGMLLAMPDEFFRLKAKEEKIDLPPLGDYAVAQLFLPQGKVAKTILEDSLISEIKRLGFHVLLSRDVPFNYDNCGPAAQEIMPSFVQLFIEKPTETNSGCAFEDSL
;
A
#
# COMPACT_ATOMS: atom_id res chain seq x y z
N ALA A 1 4.77 6.12 17.83
CA ALA A 1 4.82 6.91 16.58
C ALA A 1 3.52 7.69 16.34
N LEU A 2 2.33 7.08 16.39
CA LEU A 2 1.05 7.81 16.24
C LEU A 2 0.89 8.98 17.25
N THR A 3 1.18 8.75 18.53
CA THR A 3 1.18 9.81 19.56
C THR A 3 2.17 10.95 19.27
N MET A 4 3.26 10.67 18.55
CA MET A 4 4.18 11.74 18.12
C MET A 4 3.55 12.57 17.00
N LEU A 5 2.91 11.94 16.01
CA LEU A 5 2.19 12.65 14.95
C LEU A 5 1.09 13.55 15.51
N GLU A 6 0.29 13.06 16.46
CA GLU A 6 -0.73 13.87 17.16
C GLU A 6 -0.12 15.12 17.81
N ARG A 7 1.04 14.95 18.46
CA ARG A 7 1.75 16.07 19.11
C ARG A 7 2.42 17.01 18.12
N MET A 8 2.63 16.58 16.87
CA MET A 8 3.21 17.39 15.80
C MET A 8 2.18 18.19 15.02
N ASN A 9 0.90 18.17 15.38
CA ASN A 9 -0.15 18.92 14.67
C ASN A 9 0.17 20.42 14.52
N HIS A 10 0.80 21.03 15.53
CA HIS A 10 1.25 22.43 15.51
C HIS A 10 2.37 22.73 14.49
N ARG A 11 2.96 21.70 13.87
CA ARG A 11 3.96 21.80 12.80
C ARG A 11 3.44 21.33 11.44
N GLY A 12 2.21 20.83 11.39
CA GLY A 12 1.54 20.54 10.14
C GLY A 12 1.06 21.83 9.49
N GLY A 13 1.17 21.93 8.17
CA GLY A 13 0.37 22.90 7.44
C GLY A 13 -1.08 22.45 7.49
N THR A 14 -1.94 23.34 7.93
CA THR A 14 -3.40 23.21 7.78
C THR A 14 -3.76 23.88 6.47
N GLY A 15 -4.57 23.22 5.65
CA GLY A 15 -5.15 23.82 4.46
C GLY A 15 -6.06 25.00 4.81
N ALA A 16 -6.78 25.53 3.82
CA ALA A 16 -7.75 26.61 4.04
C ALA A 16 -8.90 26.22 5.00
N GLU A 17 -9.08 24.92 5.26
CA GLU A 17 -10.13 24.34 6.09
C GLU A 17 -9.53 23.61 7.31
N PRO A 18 -10.17 23.68 8.49
CA PRO A 18 -9.64 23.07 9.72
C PRO A 18 -9.40 21.56 9.64
N ASP A 19 -10.21 20.87 8.84
CA ASP A 19 -10.22 19.40 8.74
C ASP A 19 -9.37 18.88 7.56
N THR A 20 -8.69 19.77 6.84
CA THR A 20 -7.78 19.44 5.75
C THR A 20 -6.35 19.77 6.17
N GLY A 21 -5.50 18.74 6.28
CA GLY A 21 -4.06 18.91 6.50
C GLY A 21 -3.25 18.66 5.23
N ASP A 22 -2.03 19.18 5.17
CA ASP A 22 -1.13 18.99 4.02
C ASP A 22 -0.65 17.53 3.86
N GLY A 23 -0.59 16.78 4.96
CA GLY A 23 -0.24 15.36 4.96
C GLY A 23 0.39 14.87 6.27
N ALA A 24 0.14 13.62 6.60
CA ALA A 24 0.78 12.89 7.69
C ALA A 24 1.03 11.44 7.26
N GLY A 25 2.09 10.83 7.78
CA GLY A 25 2.44 9.46 7.43
C GLY A 25 3.40 8.83 8.43
N MET A 26 3.46 7.51 8.42
CA MET A 26 4.38 6.73 9.23
C MET A 26 4.89 5.56 8.38
N LEU A 27 6.21 5.42 8.33
CA LEU A 27 6.83 4.22 7.79
C LEU A 27 6.99 3.19 8.91
N LEU A 28 6.56 1.97 8.64
CA LEU A 28 6.74 0.83 9.52
C LEU A 28 7.56 -0.24 8.78
N ALA A 29 8.28 -1.06 9.54
CA ALA A 29 8.80 -2.31 9.00
C ALA A 29 7.64 -3.21 8.56
N MET A 30 7.93 -4.16 7.65
CA MET A 30 6.96 -5.13 7.13
C MET A 30 6.19 -5.81 8.28
N PRO A 31 4.87 -5.58 8.43
CA PRO A 31 4.06 -6.19 9.48
C PRO A 31 3.63 -7.62 9.10
N ASP A 32 4.61 -8.54 9.02
CA ASP A 32 4.46 -9.91 8.51
C ASP A 32 3.27 -10.66 9.13
N GLU A 33 3.14 -10.65 10.45
CA GLU A 33 2.04 -11.34 11.15
C GLU A 33 0.65 -10.86 10.71
N PHE A 34 0.48 -9.54 10.58
CA PHE A 34 -0.78 -8.95 10.11
C PHE A 34 -1.08 -9.35 8.67
N PHE A 35 -0.07 -9.30 7.80
CA PHE A 35 -0.22 -9.63 6.40
C PHE A 35 -0.49 -11.11 6.16
N ARG A 36 0.12 -12.01 6.94
CA ARG A 36 -0.23 -13.44 6.93
C ARG A 36 -1.68 -13.68 7.34
N LEU A 37 -2.19 -12.95 8.34
CA LEU A 37 -3.59 -13.05 8.72
C LEU A 37 -4.51 -12.65 7.55
N LYS A 38 -4.19 -11.55 6.86
CA LYS A 38 -4.97 -11.07 5.71
C LYS A 38 -4.87 -11.96 4.48
N ALA A 39 -3.71 -12.54 4.19
CA ALA A 39 -3.58 -13.50 3.09
C ALA A 39 -4.36 -14.80 3.36
N LYS A 40 -4.43 -15.26 4.61
CA LYS A 40 -5.21 -16.45 4.99
C LYS A 40 -6.72 -16.26 4.79
N GLU A 41 -7.24 -15.04 4.97
CA GLU A 41 -8.65 -14.72 4.66
C GLU A 41 -8.98 -15.04 3.18
N GLU A 42 -8.00 -14.88 2.29
CA GLU A 42 -8.06 -15.18 0.85
C GLU A 42 -7.49 -16.57 0.49
N LYS A 43 -7.20 -17.42 1.48
CA LYS A 43 -6.63 -18.78 1.32
C LYS A 43 -5.27 -18.80 0.62
N ILE A 44 -4.45 -17.77 0.86
CA ILE A 44 -3.09 -17.65 0.34
C ILE A 44 -2.09 -17.83 1.49
N ASP A 45 -1.11 -18.70 1.28
CA ASP A 45 0.04 -18.85 2.16
C ASP A 45 1.19 -17.98 1.65
N LEU A 46 1.57 -16.96 2.41
CA LEU A 46 2.68 -16.08 2.04
C LEU A 46 4.03 -16.80 2.20
N PRO A 47 5.00 -16.53 1.31
CA PRO A 47 6.39 -16.95 1.47
C PRO A 47 7.00 -16.50 2.81
N PRO A 48 8.17 -17.03 3.20
CA PRO A 48 8.91 -16.53 4.36
C PRO A 48 9.14 -15.01 4.31
N LEU A 49 9.25 -14.37 5.48
CA LEU A 49 9.60 -12.95 5.54
C LEU A 49 10.95 -12.72 4.84
N GLY A 50 10.99 -11.76 3.91
CA GLY A 50 12.14 -11.50 3.04
C GLY A 50 12.06 -12.17 1.66
N ASP A 51 11.08 -13.05 1.45
CA ASP A 51 10.77 -13.69 0.16
C ASP A 51 9.47 -13.16 -0.48
N TYR A 52 8.83 -12.19 0.15
CA TYR A 52 7.73 -11.44 -0.45
C TYR A 52 7.79 -9.97 -0.05
N ALA A 53 7.23 -9.12 -0.92
CA ALA A 53 7.11 -7.69 -0.73
C ALA A 53 5.63 -7.28 -0.79
N VAL A 54 5.33 -6.07 -0.31
CA VAL A 54 4.00 -5.47 -0.43
C VAL A 54 4.15 -4.09 -1.04
N ALA A 55 3.60 -3.90 -2.23
CA ALA A 55 3.52 -2.59 -2.87
C ALA A 55 2.27 -1.86 -2.38
N GLN A 56 2.44 -0.68 -1.78
CA GLN A 56 1.34 0.22 -1.41
C GLN A 56 1.09 1.19 -2.57
N LEU A 57 -0.08 1.07 -3.22
CA LEU A 57 -0.42 1.79 -4.44
C LEU A 57 -1.57 2.76 -4.22
N PHE A 58 -1.45 3.95 -4.80
CA PHE A 58 -2.52 4.94 -4.91
C PHE A 58 -3.01 4.93 -6.35
N LEU A 59 -4.22 4.42 -6.56
CA LEU A 59 -4.83 4.27 -7.88
C LEU A 59 -5.98 5.26 -8.06
N PRO A 60 -6.47 5.48 -9.29
CA PRO A 60 -7.67 6.29 -9.51
C PRO A 60 -8.83 5.84 -8.63
N GLN A 61 -9.64 6.80 -8.18
CA GLN A 61 -10.82 6.52 -7.35
C GLN A 61 -11.91 5.75 -8.12
N GLY A 62 -12.06 6.05 -9.41
CA GLY A 62 -13.08 5.45 -10.27
C GLY A 62 -12.82 3.95 -10.51
N LYS A 63 -13.79 3.09 -10.16
CA LYS A 63 -13.66 1.62 -10.21
C LYS A 63 -13.09 1.08 -11.54
N VAL A 64 -13.55 1.59 -12.67
CA VAL A 64 -13.08 1.13 -14.00
C VAL A 64 -11.63 1.52 -14.23
N ALA A 65 -11.27 2.78 -13.98
CA ALA A 65 -9.90 3.25 -14.15
C ALA A 65 -8.93 2.58 -13.17
N LYS A 66 -9.36 2.34 -11.93
CA LYS A 66 -8.64 1.56 -10.93
C LYS A 66 -8.31 0.17 -11.48
N THR A 67 -9.32 -0.60 -11.90
CA THR A 67 -9.13 -1.97 -12.40
C THR A 67 -8.20 -2.02 -13.61
N ILE A 68 -8.39 -1.11 -14.58
CA ILE A 68 -7.51 -1.06 -15.77
C ILE A 68 -6.06 -0.82 -15.38
N LEU A 69 -5.80 0.13 -14.48
CA LEU A 69 -4.44 0.45 -14.05
C LEU A 69 -3.83 -0.66 -13.20
N GLU A 70 -4.61 -1.26 -12.29
CA GLU A 70 -4.20 -2.39 -11.47
C GLU A 70 -3.82 -3.60 -12.34
N ASP A 71 -4.66 -3.97 -13.31
CA ASP A 71 -4.40 -5.06 -14.25
C ASP A 71 -3.13 -4.79 -15.09
N SER A 72 -2.96 -3.54 -15.54
CA SER A 72 -1.76 -3.12 -16.27
C SER A 72 -0.50 -3.26 -15.43
N LEU A 73 -0.55 -2.89 -14.14
CA LEU A 73 0.57 -3.03 -13.22
C LEU A 73 0.89 -4.49 -12.95
N ILE A 74 -0.12 -5.33 -12.68
CA ILE A 74 0.06 -6.77 -12.47
C ILE A 74 0.68 -7.44 -13.70
N SER A 75 0.22 -7.07 -14.90
CA SER A 75 0.78 -7.57 -16.17
C SER A 75 2.25 -7.21 -16.31
N GLU A 76 2.63 -5.97 -15.97
CA GLU A 76 4.01 -5.50 -16.05
C GLU A 76 4.92 -6.16 -15.01
N ILE A 77 4.46 -6.29 -13.75
CA ILE A 77 5.16 -7.02 -12.69
C ILE A 77 5.44 -8.46 -13.15
N LYS A 78 4.45 -9.12 -13.76
CA LYS A 78 4.61 -10.45 -14.33
C LYS A 78 5.61 -10.49 -15.49
N ARG A 79 5.60 -9.46 -16.36
CA ARG A 79 6.55 -9.33 -17.48
C ARG A 79 7.99 -9.21 -16.99
N LEU A 80 8.21 -8.59 -15.83
CA LEU A 80 9.51 -8.46 -15.17
C LEU A 80 9.95 -9.74 -14.43
N GLY A 81 9.13 -10.80 -14.42
CA GLY A 81 9.47 -12.09 -13.83
C GLY A 81 9.04 -12.27 -12.38
N PHE A 82 8.28 -11.32 -11.82
CA PHE A 82 7.71 -11.40 -10.49
C PHE A 82 6.31 -12.03 -10.52
N HIS A 83 5.84 -12.52 -9.38
CA HIS A 83 4.49 -13.07 -9.25
C HIS A 83 3.68 -12.29 -8.22
N VAL A 84 2.49 -11.81 -8.60
CA VAL A 84 1.55 -11.18 -7.67
C VAL A 84 0.69 -12.27 -7.05
N LEU A 85 0.79 -12.44 -5.73
CA LEU A 85 0.08 -13.44 -4.94
C LEU A 85 -1.33 -12.98 -4.58
N LEU A 86 -1.45 -11.71 -4.15
CA LEU A 86 -2.69 -11.13 -3.62
C LEU A 86 -2.78 -9.66 -4.01
N SER A 87 -3.97 -9.23 -4.41
CA SER A 87 -4.36 -7.82 -4.40
C SER A 87 -5.34 -7.58 -3.25
N ARG A 88 -5.08 -6.55 -2.45
CA ARG A 88 -5.85 -6.19 -1.26
C ARG A 88 -6.28 -4.74 -1.33
N ASP A 89 -7.59 -4.50 -1.32
CA ASP A 89 -8.14 -3.18 -1.03
C ASP A 89 -7.83 -2.77 0.41
N VAL A 90 -7.16 -1.62 0.58
CA VAL A 90 -6.83 -1.11 1.91
C VAL A 90 -8.05 -0.38 2.45
N PRO A 91 -8.59 -0.79 3.62
CA PRO A 91 -9.73 -0.11 4.21
C PRO A 91 -9.33 1.30 4.68
N PHE A 92 -10.18 2.27 4.41
CA PHE A 92 -10.04 3.66 4.86
C PHE A 92 -11.40 4.22 5.28
N ASN A 93 -11.39 5.28 6.08
CA ASN A 93 -12.60 6.02 6.44
C ASN A 93 -12.59 7.38 5.72
N TYR A 94 -13.43 7.51 4.70
CA TYR A 94 -13.56 8.72 3.88
C TYR A 94 -14.01 9.94 4.70
N ASP A 95 -14.92 9.74 5.66
CA ASP A 95 -15.58 10.81 6.41
C ASP A 95 -14.65 11.50 7.42
N ASN A 96 -13.48 10.92 7.68
CA ASN A 96 -12.46 11.51 8.55
C ASN A 96 -11.54 12.51 7.82
N CYS A 97 -11.69 12.68 6.51
CA CYS A 97 -10.90 13.64 5.71
C CYS A 97 -11.73 14.88 5.39
N GLY A 98 -11.10 16.06 5.40
CA GLY A 98 -11.75 17.30 4.96
C GLY A 98 -12.14 17.28 3.46
N PRO A 99 -13.08 18.13 3.03
CA PRO A 99 -13.65 18.13 1.68
C PRO A 99 -12.61 18.21 0.55
N ALA A 100 -11.59 19.04 0.71
CA ALA A 100 -10.53 19.16 -0.29
C ALA A 100 -9.70 17.87 -0.45
N ALA A 101 -9.39 17.17 0.65
CA ALA A 101 -8.70 15.88 0.60
C ALA A 101 -9.58 14.77 0.03
N GLN A 102 -10.87 14.82 0.34
CA GLN A 102 -11.90 13.91 -0.18
C GLN A 102 -12.06 14.01 -1.70
N GLU A 103 -11.99 15.21 -2.27
CA GLU A 103 -12.14 15.45 -3.72
C GLU A 103 -11.02 14.80 -4.54
N ILE A 104 -9.80 14.77 -4.00
CA ILE A 104 -8.62 14.21 -4.68
C ILE A 104 -8.21 12.82 -4.16
N MET A 105 -9.05 12.20 -3.31
CA MET A 105 -8.70 10.95 -2.65
C MET A 105 -8.53 9.79 -3.65
N PRO A 106 -7.39 9.07 -3.64
CA PRO A 106 -7.21 7.90 -4.49
C PRO A 106 -7.91 6.66 -3.91
N SER A 107 -7.94 5.59 -4.68
CA SER A 107 -8.12 4.25 -4.14
C SER A 107 -6.79 3.74 -3.59
N PHE A 108 -6.82 2.93 -2.54
CA PHE A 108 -5.63 2.36 -1.90
C PHE A 108 -5.60 0.86 -2.11
N VAL A 109 -4.57 0.36 -2.80
CA VAL A 109 -4.40 -1.08 -3.07
C VAL A 109 -3.04 -1.54 -2.57
N GLN A 110 -2.98 -2.76 -2.05
CA GLN A 110 -1.76 -3.47 -1.73
C GLN A 110 -1.59 -4.66 -2.65
N LEU A 111 -0.46 -4.74 -3.37
CA LEU A 111 -0.09 -5.93 -4.12
C LEU A 111 0.99 -6.70 -3.37
N PHE A 112 0.77 -7.99 -3.14
CA PHE A 112 1.71 -8.89 -2.50
C PHE A 112 2.51 -9.58 -3.59
N ILE A 113 3.83 -9.39 -3.59
CA ILE A 113 4.70 -9.79 -4.68
C ILE A 113 5.69 -10.82 -4.14
N GLU A 114 5.72 -12.00 -4.75
CA GLU A 114 6.68 -13.05 -4.46
C GLU A 114 8.04 -12.72 -5.08
N LYS A 115 9.11 -13.02 -4.34
CA LYS A 115 10.48 -12.96 -4.83
C LYS A 115 10.69 -13.96 -5.98
N PRO A 116 11.32 -13.57 -7.09
CA PRO A 116 11.68 -14.51 -8.15
C PRO A 116 12.59 -15.62 -7.61
N THR A 117 12.47 -16.83 -8.16
CA THR A 117 13.24 -18.00 -7.72
C THR A 117 14.75 -17.79 -7.82
N GLU A 118 15.20 -17.01 -8.82
CA GLU A 118 16.62 -16.76 -9.09
C GLU A 118 17.23 -15.64 -8.24
N THR A 119 16.41 -14.90 -7.49
CA THR A 119 16.87 -13.78 -6.67
C THR A 119 17.10 -14.24 -5.23
N ASN A 120 18.19 -13.80 -4.60
CA ASN A 120 18.43 -14.05 -3.16
C ASN A 120 17.51 -13.17 -2.29
N SER A 121 17.13 -13.66 -1.11
CA SER A 121 16.33 -12.92 -0.14
C SER A 121 17.05 -11.66 0.40
N GLY A 122 16.31 -10.74 1.00
CA GLY A 122 16.85 -9.51 1.60
C GLY A 122 17.24 -8.47 0.55
N CYS A 123 18.38 -7.78 0.72
CA CYS A 123 18.78 -6.66 -0.13
C CYS A 123 18.73 -6.96 -1.63
N ALA A 124 19.14 -8.16 -2.05
CA ALA A 124 19.12 -8.52 -3.48
C ALA A 124 17.71 -8.56 -4.08
N PHE A 125 16.71 -8.94 -3.28
CA PHE A 125 15.31 -8.86 -3.66
C PHE A 125 14.80 -7.43 -3.61
N GLU A 126 15.11 -6.68 -2.55
CA GLU A 126 14.71 -5.28 -2.41
C GLU A 126 15.25 -4.40 -3.55
N ASP A 127 16.50 -4.60 -3.96
CA ASP A 127 17.14 -3.87 -5.07
C ASP A 127 16.56 -4.22 -6.45
N SER A 128 15.79 -5.31 -6.54
CA SER A 128 15.18 -5.79 -7.80
C SER A 128 13.74 -5.33 -8.02
N LEU A 129 13.08 -4.82 -6.98
CA LEU A 129 11.70 -4.30 -7.01
C LEU A 129 11.62 -2.94 -7.72
#